data_AF-A0AB33CCE3-F1
#
_entry.id   AF-A0AB33CCE3-F1
#
_cell.length_a   1.000
_cell.length_b   1.000
_cell.length_c   1.000
_cell.angle_alpha   90.00
_cell.angle_beta   90.00
_cell.angle_gamma   90.00
#
_symmetry.space_group_name_H-M   'P 1'
#
loop_
_entity.id
_entity.type
_entity.pdbx_description
1 polymer ?
#
loop_
_entity_poly.entity_id
_entity_poly.type
_entity_poly.pdbx_seq_one_letter_code
_entity_poly.pdbx_strand_id
1 'polypeptide(L)'
;MKNKIEDLRDHLFEVIEALKDADNPMDLERAKTVSAVAQTIINSAKVEIDAMRALSANNLATDFIPVERRGAGPLLPAPHRRD
;
A
#
# COMPACT_ATOMS: atom_id res chain seq x y z
N MET A 1 10.91 -6.01 -11.36
CA MET A 1 9.90 -4.94 -11.50
C MET A 1 9.41 -4.59 -10.12
N LYS A 2 9.22 -3.29 -9.84
CA LYS A 2 8.61 -2.78 -8.60
C LYS A 2 7.10 -2.71 -8.82
N ASN A 3 6.31 -3.43 -8.05
CA ASN A 3 4.88 -3.62 -8.29
C ASN A 3 4.03 -3.68 -7.03
N LYS A 4 4.55 -3.22 -5.89
CA LYS A 4 3.80 -3.20 -4.61
C LYS A 4 3.28 -1.80 -4.28
N ILE A 5 2.36 -1.71 -3.31
CA ILE A 5 1.81 -0.43 -2.88
C ILE A 5 2.88 0.51 -2.29
N GLU A 6 3.90 -0.01 -1.60
CA GLU A 6 5.03 0.80 -1.15
C GLU A 6 5.77 1.47 -2.32
N ASP A 7 6.05 0.72 -3.39
CA ASP A 7 6.74 1.24 -4.57
C ASP A 7 5.94 2.35 -5.27
N LEU A 8 4.61 2.18 -5.36
CA LEU A 8 3.73 3.20 -5.93
C LEU A 8 3.78 4.49 -5.11
N ARG A 9 3.79 4.39 -3.78
CA ARG A 9 3.87 5.55 -2.89
C ARG A 9 5.20 6.27 -3.04
N ASP A 10 6.29 5.52 -3.09
CA ASP A 10 7.64 6.08 -3.29
C ASP A 10 7.69 6.90 -4.59
N HIS A 11 7.20 6.35 -5.70
CA HIS A 11 7.15 7.07 -6.97
C HIS A 11 6.24 8.31 -6.95
N LEU A 12 5.13 8.28 -6.20
CA LEU A 12 4.29 9.47 -6.04
C LEU A 12 4.97 10.55 -5.20
N PHE A 13 5.79 10.18 -4.20
CA PHE A 13 6.61 11.14 -3.47
C PHE A 13 7.72 11.73 -4.34
N GLU A 14 8.37 10.92 -5.20
CA GLU A 14 9.34 11.43 -6.17
C GLU A 14 8.71 12.49 -7.10
N VAL A 15 7.47 12.28 -7.53
CA VAL A 15 6.72 13.27 -8.34
C VAL A 15 6.44 14.55 -7.55
N ILE A 16 6.06 14.43 -6.27
CA ILE A 16 5.83 15.60 -5.39
C ILE A 16 7.13 16.40 -5.22
N GLU A 17 8.25 15.74 -4.97
CA GLU A 17 9.53 16.42 -4.83
C GLU A 17 9.98 17.06 -6.15
N ALA A 18 9.79 16.38 -7.28
CA ALA A 18 10.08 16.94 -8.60
C ALA A 18 9.18 18.14 -8.96
N LEU A 19 7.94 18.19 -8.48
CA LEU A 19 7.07 19.36 -8.64
C LEU A 19 7.48 20.54 -7.73
N LYS A 20 8.14 20.26 -6.61
CA LYS A 20 8.62 21.28 -5.65
C LYS A 20 9.99 21.85 -6.01
N ASP A 21 10.72 21.22 -6.94
CA ASP A 21 12.00 21.73 -7.43
C ASP A 21 11.78 23.10 -8.10
N ALA A 22 12.31 24.16 -7.48
CA ALA A 22 12.14 25.53 -7.97
C ALA A 22 13.05 25.83 -9.16
N ASP A 23 14.17 25.11 -9.29
CA ASP A 23 15.17 25.33 -10.34
C ASP A 23 14.81 24.54 -11.60
N ASN A 24 14.22 23.34 -11.43
CA ASN A 24 13.83 22.47 -12.52
C ASN A 24 12.56 21.64 -12.19
N PRO A 25 11.38 22.29 -12.14
CA PRO A 25 10.15 21.60 -11.82
C PRO A 25 9.74 20.60 -12.91
N MET A 26 9.14 19.48 -12.50
CA MET A 26 8.51 18.55 -13.43
C MET A 26 7.39 19.24 -14.23
N ASP A 27 7.27 18.89 -15.51
CA ASP A 27 6.15 19.30 -16.35
C ASP A 27 4.79 18.88 -15.75
N LEU A 28 3.83 19.80 -15.74
CA LEU A 28 2.54 19.59 -15.10
C LEU A 28 1.68 18.55 -15.80
N GLU A 29 1.72 18.47 -17.15
CA GLU A 29 0.97 17.45 -17.89
C GLU A 29 1.55 16.04 -17.65
N ARG A 30 2.88 15.95 -17.55
CA ARG A 30 3.55 14.73 -17.11
C ARG A 30 3.13 14.33 -15.69
N ALA A 31 3.12 15.25 -14.75
CA ALA A 31 2.71 14.97 -13.37
C ALA A 31 1.23 14.52 -13.29
N LYS A 32 0.33 15.17 -14.03
CA LYS A 32 -1.07 14.75 -14.17
C LYS A 32 -1.18 13.34 -14.74
N THR A 33 -0.40 13.02 -15.77
CA THR A 33 -0.39 11.69 -16.38
C THR A 33 0.06 10.62 -15.39
N VAL A 34 1.12 10.89 -14.61
CA VAL A 34 1.56 9.97 -13.55
C VAL A 34 0.46 9.77 -12.51
N SER A 35 -0.20 10.84 -12.06
CA SER A 35 -1.31 10.77 -11.12
C SER A 35 -2.48 9.93 -11.66
N ALA A 36 -2.84 10.07 -12.94
CA ALA A 36 -3.91 9.31 -13.57
C ALA A 36 -3.60 7.80 -13.66
N VAL A 37 -2.37 7.43 -14.00
CA VAL A 37 -1.94 6.03 -14.02
C VAL A 37 -1.93 5.43 -12.61
N ALA A 38 -1.40 6.17 -11.63
CA ALA A 38 -1.42 5.75 -10.23
C ALA A 38 -2.86 5.53 -9.71
N GLN A 39 -3.79 6.41 -10.09
CA GLN A 39 -5.20 6.25 -9.73
C GLN A 39 -5.82 4.97 -10.29
N THR A 40 -5.42 4.58 -11.51
CA THR A 40 -5.87 3.32 -12.13
C THR A 40 -5.38 2.11 -11.33
N ILE A 41 -4.12 2.12 -10.88
CA ILE A 41 -3.56 1.05 -10.04
C ILE A 41 -4.28 0.99 -8.69
N ILE A 42 -4.50 2.14 -8.04
CA ILE A 42 -5.24 2.23 -6.77
C ILE A 42 -6.66 1.67 -6.92
N ASN A 43 -7.32 1.93 -8.05
CA ASN A 43 -8.66 1.40 -8.32
C ASN A 43 -8.66 -0.13 -8.46
N SER A 44 -7.65 -0.72 -9.10
CA SER A 44 -7.48 -2.19 -9.13
C SER A 44 -7.38 -2.77 -7.72
N ALA A 45 -6.57 -2.13 -6.87
CA ALA A 45 -6.38 -2.56 -5.49
C ALA A 45 -7.67 -2.48 -4.65
N LYS A 46 -8.51 -1.46 -4.89
CA LYS A 46 -9.82 -1.35 -4.25
C LYS A 46 -10.74 -2.51 -4.65
N VAL A 47 -10.74 -2.90 -5.93
CA VAL A 47 -11.52 -4.05 -6.41
C VAL A 47 -11.08 -5.34 -5.73
N GLU A 48 -9.77 -5.55 -5.54
CA GLU A 48 -9.26 -6.71 -4.80
C GLU A 48 -9.73 -6.71 -3.33
N ILE A 49 -9.66 -5.55 -2.65
CA ILE A 49 -10.19 -5.42 -1.28
C ILE A 49 -11.69 -5.71 -1.23
N ASP A 50 -12.46 -5.20 -2.18
CA ASP A 50 -13.90 -5.42 -2.22
C ASP A 50 -14.24 -6.90 -2.45
N ALA A 51 -13.48 -7.59 -3.30
CA ALA A 51 -13.58 -9.04 -3.45
C ALA A 51 -13.26 -9.78 -2.14
N MET A 52 -12.20 -9.39 -1.42
CA MET A 52 -11.85 -9.99 -0.13
C MET A 52 -12.96 -9.81 0.92
N ARG A 53 -13.55 -8.62 0.99
CA ARG A 53 -14.68 -8.32 1.88
C ARG A 53 -15.90 -9.17 1.55
N ALA A 54 -16.24 -9.28 0.26
CA ALA A 54 -17.38 -10.09 -0.20
C ALA A 54 -17.22 -11.58 0.14
N LEU A 55 -15.98 -12.07 0.19
CA LEU A 55 -15.66 -13.46 0.54
C LEU A 55 -15.45 -13.68 2.05
N SER A 56 -15.69 -12.67 2.90
CA SER A 56 -15.39 -12.70 4.34
C SER A 56 -13.94 -13.09 4.65
N ALA A 57 -13.03 -12.81 3.73
CA ALA A 57 -11.65 -13.27 3.76
C ALA A 57 -10.73 -12.22 4.39
N ASN A 58 -11.10 -11.76 5.59
CA ASN A 58 -10.50 -10.60 6.27
C ASN A 58 -9.01 -10.76 6.64
N ASN A 59 -8.46 -11.97 6.51
CA ASN A 59 -7.06 -12.30 6.80
C ASN A 59 -6.22 -12.62 5.56
N LEU A 60 -6.77 -12.44 4.35
CA LEU A 60 -5.99 -12.61 3.12
C LEU A 60 -5.15 -11.36 2.85
N ALA A 61 -3.94 -11.57 2.32
CA ALA A 61 -3.13 -10.52 1.73
C ALA A 61 -3.22 -10.63 0.21
N THR A 62 -3.05 -9.51 -0.49
CA THR A 62 -2.84 -9.53 -1.94
C THR A 62 -1.37 -9.28 -2.23
N ASP A 63 -0.90 -9.71 -3.40
CA ASP A 63 0.49 -9.45 -3.80
C ASP A 63 0.78 -7.94 -3.94
N PHE A 64 -0.26 -7.15 -4.18
CA PHE A 64 -0.19 -5.69 -4.25
C PHE A 64 -0.29 -5.01 -2.88
N ILE A 65 -1.19 -5.49 -2.00
CA ILE A 65 -1.36 -5.01 -0.62
C ILE A 65 -0.98 -6.12 0.37
N PRO A 66 0.27 -6.13 0.86
CA PRO A 66 0.68 -7.10 1.85
C PRO A 66 0.00 -6.80 3.20
N VAL A 67 -0.60 -7.83 3.80
CA VAL A 67 -1.00 -7.79 5.20
C VAL A 67 0.20 -8.31 5.97
N GLU A 68 0.96 -7.41 6.61
CA GLU A 68 1.88 -7.86 7.64
C GLU A 68 1.06 -8.61 8.68
N ARG A 69 1.26 -9.93 8.79
CA ARG A 69 0.90 -10.61 10.03
C ARG A 69 1.75 -9.93 11.09
N ARG A 70 1.20 -8.93 11.81
CA ARG A 70 1.74 -8.56 13.12
C ARG A 70 1.92 -9.88 13.82
N GLY A 71 3.18 -10.24 14.05
CA GLY A 71 3.53 -11.54 14.58
C GLY A 71 2.61 -11.83 15.75
N ALA A 72 2.14 -13.06 15.86
CA ALA A 72 1.73 -13.56 17.15
C ALA A 72 2.87 -13.19 18.10
N GLY A 73 2.64 -12.17 18.95
CA GLY A 73 3.55 -11.90 20.05
C GLY A 73 3.75 -13.22 20.79
N PRO A 74 4.93 -13.43 21.42
CA PRO A 74 5.18 -14.68 22.13
C PRO A 74 3.96 -14.98 23.01
N LEU A 75 3.38 -16.17 22.83
CA LEU A 75 2.26 -16.64 23.64
C LEU A 75 2.67 -16.42 25.10
N LEU A 76 2.02 -15.47 25.78
CA LEU A 76 2.27 -15.26 27.19
C LEU A 76 2.01 -16.61 27.88
N PRO A 77 2.97 -17.13 28.66
CA PRO A 77 2.78 -18.39 29.35
C PRO A 77 1.53 -18.28 30.22
N ALA A 78 0.71 -19.35 30.21
CA ALA A 78 -0.53 -19.40 30.96
C ALA A 78 -0.25 -19.04 32.43
N PRO A 79 -1.09 -18.21 33.08
CA PRO A 79 -0.87 -17.82 34.46
C PRO A 79 -0.82 -19.07 35.32
N HIS A 80 0.26 -19.23 36.08
CA HIS A 80 0.36 -20.30 37.07
C HIS A 80 -0.84 -20.20 38.01
N ARG A 81 -1.68 -21.23 38.01
CA ARG A 81 -2.67 -21.40 39.07
C ARG A 81 -1.88 -21.49 40.37
N ARG A 82 -2.18 -20.58 41.28
CA ARG A 82 -1.73 -20.72 42.67
C ARG A 82 -2.67 -21.74 43.30
N ASP A 83 -2.08 -22.85 43.71
CA ASP A 83 -2.71 -23.86 44.56
C ASP A 83 -2.89 -23.31 45.98
#